data_AF-A0A933LKJ8-F1
#
_entry.id   AF-A0A933LKJ8-F1
#
_cell.length_a   1.000
_cell.length_b   1.000
_cell.length_c   1.000
_cell.angle_alpha   90.00
_cell.angle_beta   90.00
_cell.angle_gamma   90.00
#
_symmetry.space_group_name_H-M   'P 1'
#
loop_
_entity.id
_entity.type
_entity.pdbx_description
1 polymer ?
#
loop_
_entity_poly.entity_id
_entity_poly.type
_entity_poly.pdbx_seq_one_letter_code
_entity_poly.pdbx_strand_id
1 'polypeptide(L)'
;MPVVLKPAQRKLTAIIEPSEGVYVAFCPELDLATEGDSPEAALAELIEMALDYAEQYMAELDRFSQSPNRAAHAPYIQAIHANPTPVGARALFEG
;
A
#
# COMPACT_ATOMS: atom_id res chain seq x y z
N MET A 1 25.35 -17.64 -17.92
CA MET A 1 24.51 -17.84 -16.73
C MET A 1 23.42 -16.78 -16.75
N PRO A 2 22.12 -17.10 -16.72
CA PRO A 2 21.11 -16.08 -16.53
C PRO A 2 21.17 -15.58 -15.08
N VAL A 3 21.26 -14.27 -14.90
CA VAL A 3 21.02 -13.64 -13.60
C VAL A 3 19.51 -13.49 -13.47
N VAL A 4 18.91 -14.25 -12.56
CA VAL A 4 17.49 -14.11 -12.21
C VAL A 4 17.40 -13.12 -11.06
N LEU A 5 17.00 -11.89 -11.36
CA LEU A 5 16.64 -10.91 -10.34
C LEU A 5 15.21 -11.20 -9.91
N LYS A 6 15.02 -11.85 -8.75
CA LYS A 6 13.71 -11.85 -8.11
C LYS A 6 13.48 -10.46 -7.51
N PRO A 7 12.37 -9.78 -7.82
CA PRO A 7 12.03 -8.55 -7.11
C PRO A 7 11.93 -8.88 -5.62
N ALA A 8 12.47 -8.00 -4.77
CA ALA A 8 12.23 -8.07 -3.33
C ALA A 8 10.73 -7.84 -3.13
N GLN A 9 9.96 -8.92 -2.98
CA GLN A 9 8.51 -8.84 -2.89
C GLN A 9 8.17 -8.26 -1.51
N ARG A 10 7.83 -6.98 -1.49
CA ARG A 10 7.47 -6.23 -0.29
C ARG A 10 5.97 -6.36 -0.11
N LYS A 11 5.57 -7.17 0.86
CA LYS A 11 4.16 -7.45 1.19
C LYS A 11 3.59 -6.33 2.04
N LEU A 12 2.32 -6.00 1.82
CA LEU A 12 1.54 -5.09 2.63
C LEU A 12 0.56 -5.88 3.49
N THR A 13 0.23 -5.34 4.66
CA THR A 13 -0.79 -5.94 5.53
C THR A 13 -2.06 -5.11 5.45
N ALA A 14 -3.22 -5.78 5.38
CA ALA A 14 -4.53 -5.15 5.60
C ALA A 14 -5.15 -5.76 6.85
N ILE A 15 -5.17 -5.01 7.94
CA ILE A 15 -5.86 -5.36 9.17
C ILE A 15 -7.29 -4.86 9.03
N ILE A 16 -8.28 -5.76 9.02
CA ILE A 16 -9.68 -5.39 8.84
C ILE A 16 -10.46 -5.67 10.13
N GLU A 17 -11.07 -4.63 10.69
CA GLU A 17 -11.80 -4.69 11.96
C GLU A 17 -13.18 -4.03 11.83
N PRO A 18 -14.24 -4.60 12.43
CA PRO A 18 -15.54 -3.94 12.49
C PRO A 18 -15.49 -2.74 13.46
N SER A 19 -16.08 -1.61 13.07
CA SER A 19 -16.18 -0.40 13.89
C SER A 19 -17.50 0.32 13.62
N GLU A 20 -18.31 0.56 14.65
CA GLU A 20 -19.54 1.39 14.58
C GLU A 20 -20.49 1.12 13.39
N GLY A 21 -20.61 -0.13 12.94
CA GLY A 21 -21.49 -0.51 11.83
C GLY A 21 -20.84 -0.48 10.44
N VAL A 22 -19.57 -0.12 10.36
CA VAL A 22 -18.71 -0.24 9.17
C VAL A 22 -17.53 -1.19 9.44
N TYR A 23 -16.68 -1.39 8.45
CA TYR A 23 -15.39 -2.06 8.56
C TYR A 23 -14.28 -1.08 8.27
N VAL A 24 -13.22 -1.11 9.07
CA VAL A 24 -12.00 -0.31 8.88
C VAL A 24 -10.90 -1.22 8.39
N ALA A 25 -10.22 -0.84 7.31
CA ALA A 25 -9.03 -1.50 6.80
C ALA A 25 -7.81 -0.61 7.09
N PHE A 26 -6.80 -1.16 7.78
CA PHE A 26 -5.58 -0.45 8.16
C PHE A 26 -4.33 -1.13 7.60
N CYS A 27 -3.47 -0.34 6.95
CA CYS A 27 -2.15 -0.75 6.48
C CYS A 27 -1.04 -0.15 7.38
N PRO A 28 -0.43 -0.95 8.28
CA PRO A 28 0.58 -0.45 9.20
C PRO A 28 1.88 -0.03 8.50
N GLU A 29 2.21 -0.62 7.34
CA GLU A 29 3.44 -0.28 6.61
C GLU A 29 3.39 1.11 5.96
N LEU A 30 2.19 1.61 5.66
CA LEU A 30 1.98 2.90 5.00
C LEU A 30 1.29 3.94 5.90
N ASP A 31 0.83 3.53 7.08
CA ASP A 31 0.01 4.34 8.00
C ASP A 31 -1.25 4.87 7.30
N LEU A 32 -1.94 4.00 6.56
CA LEU A 32 -3.16 4.30 5.83
C LEU A 32 -4.35 3.55 6.43
N ALA A 33 -5.48 4.22 6.56
CA ALA A 33 -6.73 3.63 7.03
C ALA A 33 -7.91 4.10 6.18
N THR A 34 -8.79 3.18 5.84
CA THR A 34 -10.04 3.46 5.10
C THR A 34 -11.20 2.72 5.75
N GLU A 35 -12.43 3.15 5.44
CA GLU A 35 -13.65 2.51 5.93
C GLU A 35 -14.53 2.06 4.76
N GLY A 36 -15.41 1.09 5.03
CA GLY A 36 -16.41 0.66 4.06
C GLY A 36 -17.52 -0.18 4.69
N ASP A 37 -18.64 -0.30 3.99
CA ASP A 37 -19.83 -1.04 4.44
C ASP A 37 -19.61 -2.57 4.50
N SER A 38 -18.48 -3.06 3.99
CA SER A 38 -18.06 -4.46 4.06
C SER A 38 -16.54 -4.56 4.14
N PRO A 39 -15.98 -5.71 4.60
CA PRO A 39 -14.53 -5.93 4.62
C PRO A 39 -13.88 -5.70 3.25
N GLU A 40 -14.53 -6.18 2.19
CA GLU A 40 -14.04 -6.06 0.82
C GLU A 40 -14.09 -4.61 0.32
N ALA A 41 -15.14 -3.86 0.67
CA ALA A 41 -15.23 -2.44 0.33
C ALA A 41 -14.15 -1.61 1.03
N ALA A 42 -13.90 -1.86 2.32
CA ALA A 42 -12.83 -1.19 3.06
C ALA A 42 -11.45 -1.50 2.46
N LEU A 43 -11.19 -2.77 2.09
CA LEU A 43 -9.95 -3.17 1.42
C LEU A 43 -9.80 -2.54 0.03
N ALA A 44 -10.88 -2.48 -0.76
CA ALA A 44 -10.85 -1.86 -2.08
C ALA A 44 -10.48 -0.37 -1.97
N GLU A 45 -11.08 0.35 -1.02
CA GLU A 45 -10.74 1.75 -0.77
C GLU A 45 -9.29 1.92 -0.29
N LEU A 46 -8.79 0.99 0.56
CA LEU A 46 -7.40 1.00 1.02
C LEU A 46 -6.42 0.84 -0.15
N ILE A 47 -6.76 0.01 -1.14
CA ILE A 47 -5.96 -0.22 -2.35
C ILE A 47 -5.89 1.05 -3.20
N GLU A 48 -7.03 1.72 -3.45
CA GLU A 48 -7.06 2.98 -4.19
C GLU A 48 -6.27 4.08 -3.45
N MET A 49 -6.47 4.22 -2.14
CA MET A 49 -5.70 5.16 -1.32
C MET A 49 -4.19 4.88 -1.36
N ALA A 50 -3.78 3.61 -1.38
CA ALA A 50 -2.37 3.23 -1.49
C ALA A 50 -1.77 3.59 -2.86
N LEU A 51 -2.55 3.49 -3.94
CA LEU A 51 -2.15 3.93 -5.29
C LEU A 51 -1.96 5.46 -5.33
N ASP A 52 -2.95 6.20 -4.84
CA ASP A 52 -2.90 7.68 -4.77
C ASP A 52 -1.73 8.16 -3.91
N TYR A 53 -1.51 7.51 -2.76
CA TYR A 53 -0.38 7.81 -1.90
C TYR A 53 0.95 7.51 -2.58
N ALA A 54 1.05 6.42 -3.33
CA ALA A 54 2.26 6.07 -4.06
C ALA A 54 2.58 7.10 -5.16
N GLU A 55 1.57 7.59 -5.90
CA GLU A 55 1.76 8.65 -6.90
C GLU A 55 2.27 9.94 -6.24
N GLN A 56 1.60 10.39 -5.18
CA GLN A 56 2.01 11.59 -4.43
C GLN A 56 3.41 11.45 -3.83
N TYR A 57 3.73 10.27 -3.30
CA TYR A 57 5.03 10.00 -2.73
C TYR A 57 6.14 10.11 -3.78
N MET A 58 5.90 9.54 -4.97
CA MET A 58 6.87 9.56 -6.07
C MET A 58 7.06 10.97 -6.65
N ALA A 59 6.03 11.82 -6.64
CA ALA A 59 6.13 13.22 -7.06
C ALA A 59 7.08 14.05 -6.16
N GLU A 60 7.22 13.67 -4.89
CA GLU A 60 8.10 14.32 -3.90
C GLU A 60 9.14 13.33 -3.32
N LEU A 61 9.62 12.40 -4.15
CA LEU A 61 10.46 11.26 -3.71
C LEU A 61 11.66 11.70 -2.86
N ASP A 62 12.41 12.72 -3.28
CA ASP A 62 13.61 13.18 -2.57
C ASP A 62 13.30 13.67 -1.15
N ARG A 63 12.14 14.31 -0.97
CA ARG A 63 11.70 14.83 0.33
C ARG A 63 11.16 13.72 1.21
N PHE A 64 10.23 12.90 0.69
CA PHE A 64 9.55 11.91 1.53
C PHE A 64 10.43 10.71 1.88
N SER A 65 11.33 10.29 0.99
CA SER A 65 12.29 9.21 1.24
C SER A 65 13.31 9.53 2.34
N GLN A 66 13.46 10.80 2.70
CA GLN A 66 14.36 11.26 3.77
C GLN A 66 13.61 11.69 5.04
N SER A 67 12.28 11.70 5.01
CA SER A 67 11.48 12.15 6.15
C SER A 67 11.40 11.09 7.27
N PRO A 68 11.52 11.46 8.56
CA PRO A 68 11.55 10.49 9.66
C PRO A 68 10.39 9.50 9.69
N ASN A 69 9.18 9.96 9.31
CA ASN A 69 7.97 9.15 9.38
C ASN A 69 7.61 8.45 8.05
N ARG A 70 8.28 8.76 6.93
CA ARG A 70 7.91 8.20 5.61
C ARG A 70 9.07 7.59 4.83
N ALA A 71 10.30 7.72 5.31
CA ALA A 71 11.47 7.09 4.69
C ALA A 71 11.28 5.56 4.56
N ALA A 72 10.68 4.93 5.57
CA ALA A 72 10.37 3.51 5.58
C ALA A 72 9.32 3.08 4.55
N HIS A 73 8.55 4.01 3.98
CA HIS A 73 7.48 3.69 3.02
C HIS A 73 8.04 3.50 1.60
N ALA A 74 9.17 4.15 1.27
CA ALA A 74 9.77 4.11 -0.07
C ALA A 74 9.88 2.69 -0.66
N PRO A 75 10.29 1.68 0.12
CA PRO A 75 10.25 0.30 -0.31
C PRO A 75 8.90 -0.15 -0.92
N TYR A 76 7.81 0.09 -0.21
CA TYR A 76 6.46 -0.33 -0.59
C TYR A 76 5.90 0.53 -1.72
N ILE A 77 6.16 1.84 -1.68
CA ILE A 77 5.79 2.77 -2.74
C ILE A 77 6.39 2.36 -4.08
N GLN A 78 7.66 1.98 -4.11
CA GLN A 78 8.31 1.48 -5.32
C GLN A 78 7.65 0.19 -5.84
N ALA A 79 7.19 -0.68 -4.95
CA ALA A 79 6.50 -1.92 -5.33
C ALA A 79 5.12 -1.64 -5.93
N ILE A 80 4.34 -0.72 -5.34
CA ILE A 80 3.06 -0.26 -5.87
C ILE A 80 3.27 0.42 -7.22
N HIS A 81 4.22 1.35 -7.32
CA HIS A 81 4.52 2.10 -8.54
C HIS A 81 5.06 1.22 -9.68
N ALA A 82 5.64 0.05 -9.39
CA ALA A 82 6.10 -0.88 -10.43
C ALA A 82 4.94 -1.53 -11.19
N ASN A 83 3.74 -1.62 -10.59
CA ASN A 83 2.51 -2.06 -11.24
C ASN A 83 1.32 -1.28 -10.65
N PRO A 84 1.13 0.00 -11.05
CA PRO A 84 0.19 0.93 -10.44
C PRO A 84 -1.24 0.68 -10.93
N THR A 85 -1.72 -0.54 -10.73
CA THR A 85 -3.08 -0.97 -11.04
C THR A 85 -3.72 -1.52 -9.76
N PRO A 86 -5.05 -1.47 -9.60
CA PRO A 86 -5.72 -2.05 -8.43
C PRO A 86 -5.37 -3.53 -8.24
N VAL A 87 -5.26 -4.29 -9.33
CA VAL A 87 -4.84 -5.70 -9.31
C VAL A 87 -3.40 -5.86 -8.84
N GLY A 88 -2.50 -4.99 -9.31
CA GLY A 88 -1.09 -5.00 -8.91
C GLY A 88 -0.87 -4.67 -7.44
N ALA A 89 -1.55 -3.63 -6.95
CA ALA A 89 -1.52 -3.23 -5.54
C ALA A 89 -2.16 -4.30 -4.65
N ARG A 90 -3.32 -4.86 -5.04
CA ARG A 90 -3.97 -5.96 -4.33
C ARG A 90 -3.05 -7.18 -4.15
N ALA A 91 -2.28 -7.52 -5.18
CA ALA A 91 -1.33 -8.65 -5.11
C ALA A 91 -0.23 -8.47 -4.04
N LEU A 92 0.01 -7.25 -3.55
CA LEU A 92 0.92 -6.99 -2.43
C LEU A 92 0.29 -7.30 -1.07
N PHE A 93 -1.04 -7.24 -0.96
CA PHE A 93 -1.80 -7.57 0.25
C PHE A 93 -2.14 -9.06 0.39
N GLU A 94 -2.13 -9.83 -0.71
CA GLU A 94 -2.55 -11.24 -0.75
C GLU A 94 -1.39 -12.25 -0.60
N GLY A 95 -0.24 -11.79 -0.07
CA GLY A 95 1.02 -12.54 -0.08
C GLY A 95 1.22 -13.54 1.06
#